data_AF-A0A7S1A5R5-F1
#
_entry.id   AF-A0A7S1A5R5-F1
#
_cell.length_a   1.000
_cell.length_b   1.000
_cell.length_c   1.000
_cell.angle_alpha   90.00
_cell.angle_beta   90.00
_cell.angle_gamma   90.00
#
_symmetry.space_group_name_H-M   'P 1'
#
loop_
_entity.id
_entity.type
_entity.pdbx_description
1 polymer ?
#
loop_
_entity_poly.entity_id
_entity_poly.type
_entity_poly.pdbx_seq_one_letter_code
_entity_poly.pdbx_strand_id
1 'polypeptide(L)'
;DRWDGRYGLAIATDISDAGAWHMFSVGAACTATLFFPDAPVPHHSHRASCILHRFDFFKPVGWHHMGPVVDGKYSINAYMQCIETCYNALRAKMNDRPLLSISDYNVFHTGGGFHVVKKAFER
;
A
#
# COMPACT_ATOMS: atom_id res chain seq x y z
N ASP A 1 4.19 10.95 -27.42
CA ASP A 1 5.20 10.45 -26.46
C ASP A 1 6.23 11.50 -26.09
N ARG A 2 6.66 11.53 -24.82
CA ARG A 2 7.65 12.48 -24.27
C ARG A 2 8.91 11.77 -23.72
N TRP A 3 9.01 10.46 -23.92
CA TRP A 3 10.11 9.64 -23.40
C TRP A 3 11.35 9.78 -24.29
N ASP A 4 12.52 9.93 -23.68
CA ASP A 4 13.80 10.20 -24.36
C ASP A 4 14.74 8.99 -24.41
N GLY A 5 14.24 7.80 -24.09
CA GLY A 5 15.00 6.55 -24.12
C GLY A 5 15.75 6.22 -22.83
N ARG A 6 15.80 7.12 -21.84
CA ARG A 6 16.45 6.84 -20.54
C ARG A 6 15.54 6.04 -19.61
N TYR A 7 16.13 5.26 -18.71
CA TYR A 7 15.37 4.52 -17.72
C TYR A 7 14.74 5.45 -16.68
N GLY A 8 13.55 5.07 -16.21
CA GLY A 8 12.94 5.67 -15.04
C GLY A 8 13.51 5.06 -13.77
N LEU A 9 13.68 5.85 -12.72
CA LEU A 9 14.08 5.37 -11.40
C LEU A 9 13.07 5.88 -10.37
N ALA A 10 12.51 4.97 -9.57
CA ALA A 10 11.75 5.35 -8.38
C ALA A 10 12.49 4.87 -7.12
N ILE A 11 12.47 5.72 -6.10
CA ILE A 11 13.03 5.44 -4.79
C ILE A 11 11.88 5.52 -3.78
N ALA A 12 11.68 4.46 -3.01
CA ALA A 12 10.78 4.45 -1.87
C ALA A 12 11.62 4.28 -0.60
N THR A 13 11.64 5.29 0.25
CA THR A 13 12.39 5.28 1.50
C THR A 13 11.55 5.87 2.61
N ASP A 14 11.61 5.26 3.79
CA ASP A 14 10.91 5.74 4.97
C ASP A 14 11.59 5.27 6.26
N ILE A 15 11.35 6.04 7.33
CA ILE A 15 11.63 5.67 8.71
C ILE A 15 10.29 5.72 9.44
N SER A 16 9.71 4.55 9.66
CA SER A 16 8.55 4.37 10.53
C SER A 16 9.00 4.49 11.98
N ASP A 17 8.51 5.51 12.66
CA ASP A 17 8.72 5.74 14.08
C ASP A 17 7.38 5.77 14.82
N ALA A 18 7.41 5.49 16.11
CA ALA A 18 6.22 5.35 16.92
C ALA A 18 6.48 5.76 18.38
N GLY A 19 5.41 6.10 19.10
CA GLY A 19 5.51 6.29 20.55
C GLY A 19 5.86 4.98 21.28
N ALA A 20 6.31 5.08 22.53
CA ALA A 20 6.80 3.94 23.32
C ALA A 20 5.86 2.72 23.36
N TRP A 21 4.54 2.92 23.30
CA TRP A 21 3.53 1.85 23.32
C TRP A 21 3.39 1.09 21.99
N HIS A 22 4.02 1.58 20.91
CA HIS A 22 3.91 1.05 19.55
C HIS A 22 5.28 0.70 18.94
N MET A 23 6.29 0.44 19.77
CA MET A 23 7.65 0.14 19.28
C MET A 23 7.73 -1.07 18.33
N PHE A 24 6.75 -1.97 18.34
CA PHE A 24 6.68 -3.09 17.40
C PHE A 24 6.37 -2.68 15.95
N SER A 25 5.99 -1.43 15.69
CA SER A 25 5.71 -0.90 14.34
C SER A 25 6.84 -0.02 13.78
N VAL A 26 7.96 0.10 14.48
CA VAL A 26 9.11 0.88 14.00
C VAL A 26 9.91 0.10 12.96
N GLY A 27 10.54 0.82 12.04
CA GLY A 27 11.37 0.21 11.00
C GLY A 27 11.88 1.25 10.01
N ALA A 28 12.93 0.91 9.28
CA ALA A 28 13.49 1.78 8.24
C ALA A 28 13.89 0.94 7.04
N ALA A 29 13.60 1.44 5.84
CA ALA A 29 13.97 0.77 4.60
C ALA A 29 14.14 1.78 3.46
N CYS A 30 14.88 1.35 2.43
CA CYS A 30 14.98 2.04 1.16
C CYS A 30 14.99 0.99 0.05
N THR A 31 14.20 1.22 -1.00
CA THR A 31 14.20 0.41 -2.22
C THR A 31 14.38 1.31 -3.43
N ALA A 32 15.01 0.76 -4.46
CA ALA A 32 15.20 1.40 -5.76
C ALA A 32 14.64 0.49 -6.85
N THR A 33 13.73 1.02 -7.66
CA THR A 33 13.09 0.30 -8.76
C THR A 33 13.41 1.00 -10.08
N LEU A 34 14.03 0.25 -10.98
CA LEU A 34 14.36 0.71 -12.33
C LEU A 34 13.22 0.33 -13.30
N PHE A 35 12.77 1.28 -14.11
CA PHE A 35 11.74 1.11 -15.11
C PHE A 35 12.36 1.23 -16.50
N PHE A 36 12.20 0.18 -17.29
CA PHE A 36 12.74 0.07 -18.64
C PHE A 36 11.81 -0.81 -19.50
N PRO A 37 11.82 -0.67 -20.85
CA PRO A 37 11.11 -1.57 -21.74
C PRO A 37 11.55 -3.02 -21.56
N ASP A 38 10.66 -3.97 -21.80
CA ASP A 38 10.95 -5.41 -21.71
C ASP A 38 11.44 -5.88 -20.32
N ALA A 39 11.05 -5.16 -19.27
CA ALA A 39 11.35 -5.53 -17.89
C ALA A 39 10.77 -6.93 -17.54
N PRO A 40 11.49 -7.74 -16.74
CA PRO A 40 11.06 -9.10 -16.40
C PRO A 40 9.79 -9.14 -15.54
N VAL A 41 9.47 -8.03 -14.88
CA VAL A 41 8.21 -7.83 -14.15
C VAL A 41 7.41 -6.77 -14.91
N PRO A 42 6.57 -7.19 -15.89
CA PRO A 42 5.79 -6.25 -16.67
C PRO A 42 4.69 -5.62 -15.81
N HIS A 43 4.43 -4.33 -16.00
CA HIS A 43 3.32 -3.65 -15.33
C HIS A 43 2.01 -3.93 -16.09
N HIS A 44 1.01 -4.50 -15.42
CA HIS A 44 -0.32 -4.71 -15.99
C HIS A 44 -1.19 -3.44 -15.87
N SER A 45 -1.99 -3.16 -16.90
CA SER A 45 -2.83 -1.94 -16.95
C SER A 45 -4.05 -1.99 -16.01
N HIS A 46 -4.48 -3.19 -15.61
CA HIS A 46 -5.62 -3.37 -14.71
C HIS A 46 -5.25 -2.90 -13.30
N ARG A 47 -5.88 -1.81 -12.87
CA ARG A 47 -5.73 -1.23 -11.53
C ARG A 47 -7.05 -0.69 -11.01
N ALA A 48 -7.20 -0.66 -9.69
CA ALA A 48 -8.27 0.04 -8.99
C ALA A 48 -7.68 0.88 -7.87
N SER A 49 -8.38 1.95 -7.48
CA SER A 49 -7.92 2.87 -6.44
C SER A 49 -9.12 3.29 -5.60
N CYS A 50 -8.90 3.43 -4.30
CA CYS A 50 -9.84 3.98 -3.35
C CYS A 50 -9.13 5.08 -2.57
N ILE A 51 -9.73 6.26 -2.52
CA ILE A 51 -9.21 7.42 -1.79
C ILE A 51 -10.31 7.86 -0.83
N LEU A 52 -9.98 7.91 0.46
CA LEU A 52 -10.92 8.28 1.51
C LEU A 52 -10.39 9.52 2.24
N HIS A 53 -11.27 10.47 2.55
CA HIS A 53 -10.93 11.56 3.47
C HIS A 53 -11.13 11.08 4.91
N ARG A 54 -10.04 10.81 5.63
CA ARG A 54 -10.02 10.24 6.98
C ARG A 54 -8.89 10.86 7.81
N PHE A 55 -9.03 10.81 9.12
CA PHE A 55 -8.01 11.20 10.11
C PHE A 55 -7.61 9.98 10.95
N ASP A 56 -7.20 8.91 10.29
CA ASP A 56 -6.86 7.64 10.91
C ASP A 56 -5.39 7.54 11.33
N PHE A 57 -4.49 7.98 10.43
CA PHE A 57 -3.04 8.02 10.66
C PHE A 57 -2.47 9.24 9.96
N PHE A 58 -1.91 10.20 10.71
CA PHE A 58 -1.38 11.44 10.11
C PHE A 58 -0.36 12.16 10.99
N LYS A 59 0.40 13.07 10.37
CA LYS A 59 1.25 14.05 11.06
C LYS A 59 0.71 15.45 10.74
N PRO A 60 0.10 16.17 11.70
CA PRO A 60 -0.47 17.49 11.45
C PRO A 60 0.60 18.54 11.14
N VAL A 61 0.18 19.70 10.64
CA VAL A 61 1.09 20.83 10.42
C VAL A 61 1.72 21.26 11.75
N GLY A 62 3.04 21.48 11.75
CA GLY A 62 3.79 21.85 12.96
C GLY A 62 4.06 20.68 13.92
N TRP A 63 3.86 19.44 13.48
CA TRP A 63 4.12 18.27 14.32
C TRP A 63 5.61 18.07 14.60
N HIS A 64 5.99 18.06 15.88
CA HIS A 64 7.39 18.02 16.33
C HIS A 64 7.91 16.60 16.65
N HIS A 65 7.04 15.59 16.60
CA HIS A 65 7.41 14.20 16.86
C HIS A 65 7.56 13.43 15.55
N MET A 66 8.47 12.46 15.54
CA MET A 66 8.65 11.57 14.38
C MET A 66 7.48 10.59 14.22
N GLY A 67 6.94 10.08 15.33
CA GLY A 67 5.75 9.22 15.33
C GLY A 67 4.44 9.95 14.97
N PRO A 68 3.44 9.29 14.41
CA PRO A 68 2.17 9.87 13.96
C PRO A 68 1.17 10.10 15.11
N VAL A 69 0.12 10.88 14.83
CA VAL A 69 -1.17 10.75 15.51
C VAL A 69 -1.91 9.59 14.88
N VAL A 70 -2.35 8.61 15.69
CA VAL A 70 -2.95 7.37 15.19
C VAL A 70 -4.14 6.93 16.04
N ASP A 71 -5.23 6.56 15.37
CA ASP A 71 -6.27 5.69 15.91
C ASP A 71 -6.17 4.34 15.21
N GLY A 72 -5.58 3.35 15.88
CA GLY A 72 -5.31 2.04 15.28
C GLY A 72 -6.56 1.27 14.87
N LYS A 73 -7.65 1.38 15.64
CA LYS A 73 -8.92 0.72 15.30
C LYS A 73 -9.54 1.36 14.06
N TYR A 74 -9.52 2.69 14.00
CA TYR A 74 -10.03 3.42 12.86
C TYR A 74 -9.18 3.20 11.59
N SER A 75 -7.85 3.16 11.72
CA SER A 75 -6.90 2.85 10.64
C SER A 75 -7.15 1.48 10.02
N ILE A 76 -7.38 0.45 10.85
CA ILE A 76 -7.72 -0.89 10.35
C ILE A 76 -9.05 -0.87 9.57
N ASN A 77 -10.06 -0.13 10.04
CA ASN A 77 -11.33 -0.03 9.34
C ASN A 77 -11.18 0.69 7.98
N ALA A 78 -10.45 1.81 7.95
CA ALA A 78 -10.17 2.55 6.72
C ALA A 78 -9.40 1.70 5.70
N TYR A 79 -8.35 1.01 6.15
CA TYR A 79 -7.58 0.08 5.32
C TYR A 79 -8.45 -1.02 4.71
N MET A 80 -9.29 -1.67 5.53
CA MET A 80 -10.17 -2.74 5.06
C MET A 80 -11.25 -2.23 4.08
N GLN A 81 -11.79 -1.03 4.30
CA GLN A 81 -12.71 -0.39 3.37
C GLN A 81 -12.04 -0.14 2.01
N CYS A 82 -10.79 0.32 2.00
CA CYS A 82 -10.02 0.52 0.78
C CYS A 82 -9.74 -0.80 0.04
N ILE A 83 -9.32 -1.85 0.76
CA ILE A 83 -9.07 -3.17 0.19
C ILE A 83 -10.33 -3.71 -0.50
N GLU A 84 -11.47 -3.70 0.19
CA GLU A 84 -12.74 -4.20 -0.36
C GLU A 84 -13.19 -3.38 -1.59
N THR A 85 -13.06 -2.05 -1.52
CA THR A 85 -13.41 -1.17 -2.65
C THR A 85 -12.52 -1.45 -3.86
N CYS A 86 -11.20 -1.55 -3.66
CA CYS A 86 -10.25 -1.85 -4.72
C CYS A 86 -10.45 -3.25 -5.29
N TYR A 87 -10.71 -4.25 -4.44
CA TYR A 87 -10.98 -5.62 -4.85
C TYR A 87 -12.21 -5.70 -5.76
N ASN A 88 -13.34 -5.14 -5.32
CA ASN A 88 -14.58 -5.15 -6.09
C ASN A 88 -14.43 -4.41 -7.42
N ALA A 89 -13.78 -3.25 -7.42
CA ALA A 89 -13.56 -2.47 -8.64
C ALA A 89 -12.58 -3.16 -9.61
N LEU A 90 -11.55 -3.84 -9.11
CA LEU A 90 -10.61 -4.59 -9.94
C LEU A 90 -11.26 -5.85 -10.49
N ARG A 91 -12.04 -6.58 -9.69
CA ARG A 91 -12.83 -7.74 -10.11
C ARG A 91 -13.78 -7.39 -11.25
N ALA A 92 -14.51 -6.28 -11.16
CA ALA A 92 -15.38 -5.80 -12.23
C ALA A 92 -14.60 -5.54 -13.55
N LYS A 93 -13.38 -4.99 -13.46
CA LYS A 93 -12.49 -4.78 -14.62
C LYS A 93 -11.91 -6.08 -15.19
N MET A 94 -11.99 -7.19 -14.46
CA MET A 94 -11.43 -8.49 -14.82
C MET A 94 -12.51 -9.52 -15.17
N ASN A 95 -13.68 -9.04 -15.63
CA ASN A 95 -14.84 -9.84 -16.02
C ASN A 95 -15.38 -10.68 -14.85
N ASP A 96 -15.42 -10.09 -13.67
CA ASP A 96 -15.94 -10.67 -12.43
C ASP A 96 -15.29 -11.98 -11.96
N ARG A 97 -14.13 -12.32 -12.53
CA ARG A 97 -13.33 -13.46 -12.10
C ARG A 97 -12.82 -13.26 -10.66
N PRO A 98 -12.79 -14.31 -9.83
CA PRO A 98 -12.19 -14.22 -8.50
C PRO A 98 -10.70 -13.85 -8.63
N LEU A 99 -10.29 -12.72 -8.07
CA LEU A 99 -8.92 -12.23 -8.26
C LEU A 99 -7.87 -13.20 -7.70
N LEU A 100 -8.18 -13.82 -6.56
CA LEU A 100 -7.31 -14.82 -5.93
C LEU A 100 -7.13 -16.08 -6.78
N SER A 101 -8.08 -16.43 -7.65
CA SER A 101 -7.95 -17.62 -8.50
C SER A 101 -7.16 -17.37 -9.78
N ILE A 102 -6.83 -16.10 -10.08
CA ILE A 102 -6.10 -15.70 -11.29
C ILE A 102 -4.75 -15.05 -10.96
N SER A 103 -4.31 -15.17 -9.71
CA SER A 103 -3.04 -14.66 -9.19
C SER A 103 -2.29 -15.78 -8.49
N ASP A 104 -1.00 -15.97 -8.81
CA ASP A 104 -0.15 -16.90 -8.06
C ASP A 104 0.26 -16.33 -6.70
N TYR A 105 0.45 -15.01 -6.64
CA TYR A 105 0.90 -14.29 -5.45
C TYR A 105 0.10 -13.00 -5.25
N ASN A 106 -0.19 -12.68 -3.99
CA ASN A 106 -0.86 -11.46 -3.57
C ASN A 106 0.04 -10.72 -2.59
N VAL A 107 0.43 -9.49 -2.94
CA VAL A 107 1.36 -8.68 -2.16
C VAL A 107 0.62 -7.51 -1.54
N PHE A 108 0.85 -7.26 -0.26
CA PHE A 108 0.17 -6.23 0.53
C PHE A 108 1.18 -5.30 1.21
N HIS A 109 0.74 -4.08 1.51
CA HIS A 109 1.45 -3.24 2.47
C HIS A 109 1.37 -3.85 3.88
N THR A 110 2.49 -3.88 4.60
CA THR A 110 2.64 -4.61 5.86
C THR A 110 2.69 -3.71 7.11
N GLY A 111 2.27 -2.44 7.02
CA GLY A 111 2.37 -1.48 8.13
C GLY A 111 1.61 -1.88 9.41
N GLY A 112 0.51 -2.62 9.27
CA GLY A 112 -0.25 -3.17 10.41
C GLY A 112 0.26 -4.51 10.95
N GLY A 113 1.40 -5.00 10.45
CA GLY A 113 1.93 -6.32 10.75
C GLY A 113 1.17 -7.47 10.08
N PHE A 114 1.64 -8.70 10.30
CA PHE A 114 1.13 -9.89 9.61
C PHE A 114 -0.35 -10.18 9.88
N HIS A 115 -0.87 -9.79 11.05
CA HIS A 115 -2.28 -9.97 11.40
C HIS A 115 -3.22 -9.17 10.50
N VAL A 116 -2.86 -7.92 10.18
CA VAL A 116 -3.66 -7.07 9.29
C VAL A 116 -3.60 -7.60 7.86
N VAL A 117 -2.44 -8.06 7.41
CA VAL A 117 -2.27 -8.69 6.09
C VAL A 117 -3.12 -9.97 5.98
N LYS A 118 -3.03 -10.86 6.97
CA LYS A 118 -3.85 -12.08 7.02
C LYS A 118 -5.34 -11.75 6.92
N LYS A 119 -5.82 -10.81 7.73
CA LYS A 119 -7.21 -10.36 7.72
C LYS A 119 -7.64 -9.76 6.37
N ALA A 120 -6.73 -9.07 5.68
CA ALA A 120 -7.00 -8.49 4.37
C ALA A 120 -7.04 -9.53 3.26
N PHE A 121 -6.21 -10.58 3.35
CA PHE A 121 -6.20 -11.69 2.40
C PHE A 121 -7.41 -12.62 2.55
N GLU A 122 -7.88 -12.81 3.78
CA GLU A 122 -9.06 -13.65 4.09
C GLU A 122 -10.41 -12.98 3.79
N ARG A 123 -10.41 -11.69 3.40
CA ARG A 123 -11.60 -10.92 3.02
C ARG A 123 -11.78 -10.90 1.51
#